data_AF-A0A8C8RUN0-F1
#
_entry.id   AF-A0A8C8RUN0-F1
#
_cell.length_a   1.000
_cell.length_b   1.000
_cell.length_c   1.000
_cell.angle_alpha   90.00
_cell.angle_beta   90.00
_cell.angle_gamma   90.00
#
_symmetry.space_group_name_H-M   'P 1'
#
loop_
_entity.id
_entity.type
_entity.pdbx_description
1 polymer ?
#
loop_
_entity_poly.entity_id
_entity_poly.type
_entity_poly.pdbx_seq_one_letter_code
_entity_poly.pdbx_strand_id
1 'polypeptide(L)'
;MAAPAAALVFERLKELRCPLLDGVFLAGPEAILRLLCTPSAQRLELLAWLCVRASPLLGEQLASLRDSQTEEKIQEMAKLGSDLLLCRSDDLQLIKGEATAEQQLCFMEQLLDVVGYLGDIAGTNWRDSAASSMEEVFRDATRKNEEFLREVFTSTCLPALLAPALPPCAADIRALLLAETATPHRSRLSRRSSGKVLAELSSSLEEASATLEQLRAECSSLQGGAVPPEPGTALQTLGLAACDAHQLMAAFGQVYQTELQEHCGRAPAPHLSPCGPLGQHLHHALNLCTQELWALAQLSDTSEQVVQVAEQRCGKEGRNPMVTLSMKMEELRRQYRTRLAAAGGLPQ
;
A
#
# COMPACT_ATOMS: atom_id res chain seq x y z
N MET A 1 32.09 5.87 -8.91
CA MET A 1 31.20 4.91 -8.23
C MET A 1 30.77 3.77 -9.13
N ALA A 2 30.54 3.98 -10.43
CA ALA A 2 30.05 2.93 -11.34
C ALA A 2 31.05 1.79 -11.66
N ALA A 3 32.36 2.07 -11.78
CA ALA A 3 33.38 1.06 -12.09
C ALA A 3 33.45 -0.14 -11.11
N PRO A 4 33.45 0.04 -9.77
CA PRO A 4 33.42 -1.10 -8.85
C PRO A 4 32.08 -1.87 -8.89
N ALA A 5 30.94 -1.18 -9.05
CA ALA A 5 29.65 -1.83 -9.19
C ALA A 5 29.58 -2.69 -10.47
N ALA A 6 30.13 -2.20 -11.58
CA ALA A 6 30.26 -2.95 -12.83
C ALA A 6 31.11 -4.22 -12.66
N ALA A 7 32.21 -4.13 -11.90
CA ALA A 7 33.04 -5.30 -11.61
C ALA A 7 32.28 -6.36 -10.78
N LEU A 8 31.49 -5.94 -9.79
CA LEU A 8 30.64 -6.86 -9.00
C LEU A 8 29.60 -7.57 -9.87
N VAL A 9 28.86 -6.82 -10.70
CA VAL A 9 27.88 -7.41 -11.64
C VAL A 9 28.57 -8.40 -12.59
N PHE A 10 29.75 -8.05 -13.09
CA PHE A 10 30.51 -8.91 -14.00
C PHE A 10 31.02 -10.19 -13.35
N GLU A 11 31.51 -10.14 -12.12
CA GLU A 11 31.92 -11.34 -11.39
C GLU A 11 30.71 -12.24 -11.08
N ARG A 12 29.56 -11.69 -10.67
CA ARG A 12 28.33 -12.48 -10.49
C ARG A 12 27.87 -13.15 -11.78
N LEU A 13 27.99 -12.47 -12.92
CA LEU A 13 27.71 -13.08 -14.23
C LEU A 13 28.64 -14.26 -14.56
N LYS A 14 29.91 -14.19 -14.17
CA LYS A 14 30.86 -15.32 -14.30
C LYS A 14 30.52 -16.46 -13.35
N GLU A 15 30.16 -16.17 -12.10
CA GLU A 15 29.74 -17.16 -11.12
C GLU A 15 28.52 -17.96 -11.61
N LEU A 16 27.58 -17.27 -12.27
CA LEU A 16 26.43 -17.90 -12.93
C LEU A 16 26.77 -18.63 -14.24
N ARG A 17 28.06 -18.68 -14.64
CA ARG A 17 28.59 -19.29 -15.86
C ARG A 17 27.86 -18.80 -17.12
N CYS A 18 27.76 -17.48 -17.26
CA CYS A 18 27.17 -16.87 -18.45
C CYS A 18 27.98 -17.24 -19.71
N PRO A 19 27.39 -17.92 -20.71
CA PRO A 19 28.13 -18.40 -21.88
C PRO A 19 28.64 -17.27 -22.77
N LEU A 20 28.01 -16.09 -22.68
CA LEU A 20 28.41 -14.89 -23.45
C LEU A 20 29.71 -14.27 -22.92
N LEU A 21 30.19 -14.71 -21.75
CA LEU A 21 31.44 -14.26 -21.15
C LEU A 21 32.59 -15.27 -21.36
N ASP A 22 32.31 -16.44 -21.92
CA ASP A 22 33.33 -17.47 -22.16
C ASP A 22 34.36 -16.95 -23.18
N GLY A 23 35.62 -16.85 -22.75
CA GLY A 23 36.72 -16.36 -23.59
C GLY A 23 36.78 -14.83 -23.77
N VAL A 24 35.93 -14.06 -23.09
CA VAL A 24 35.96 -12.59 -23.13
C VAL A 24 37.01 -12.06 -22.16
N PHE A 25 38.15 -11.59 -22.68
CA PHE A 25 39.20 -10.93 -21.90
C PHE A 25 39.03 -9.41 -21.94
N LEU A 26 38.54 -8.83 -20.84
CA LEU A 26 38.39 -7.38 -20.71
C LEU A 26 39.63 -6.79 -20.03
N ALA A 27 40.22 -5.78 -20.66
CA ALA A 27 41.50 -5.18 -20.25
C ALA A 27 41.42 -4.31 -18.97
N GLY A 28 40.24 -4.12 -18.36
CA GLY A 28 40.07 -3.34 -17.15
C GLY A 28 38.62 -2.93 -16.83
N PRO A 29 38.37 -2.24 -15.71
CA PRO A 29 37.03 -1.92 -15.21
C PRO A 29 36.23 -1.02 -16.17
N GLU A 30 36.89 -0.16 -16.95
CA GLU A 30 36.24 0.67 -17.97
C GLU A 30 35.73 -0.14 -19.17
N ALA A 31 36.37 -1.28 -19.48
CA ALA A 31 35.90 -2.18 -20.52
C ALA A 31 34.66 -2.96 -20.05
N ILE A 32 34.62 -3.34 -18.76
CA ILE A 32 33.44 -3.95 -18.12
C ILE A 32 32.28 -2.96 -18.12
N LEU A 33 32.52 -1.72 -17.68
CA LEU A 33 31.50 -0.69 -17.66
C LEU A 33 30.94 -0.41 -19.07
N ARG A 34 31.80 -0.37 -20.09
CA ARG A 34 31.34 -0.22 -21.48
C ARG A 34 30.50 -1.40 -21.96
N LEU A 35 30.90 -2.63 -21.65
CA LEU A 35 30.12 -3.82 -22.01
C LEU A 35 28.73 -3.82 -21.38
N LEU A 36 28.63 -3.48 -20.09
CA LEU A 36 27.37 -3.54 -19.35
C LEU A 36 26.48 -2.32 -19.58
N CYS A 37 27.06 -1.13 -19.75
CA CYS A 37 26.31 0.13 -19.70
C CYS A 37 26.22 0.91 -21.02
N THR A 38 26.84 0.42 -22.11
CA THR A 38 26.79 1.09 -23.42
C THR A 38 25.88 0.32 -24.40
N PRO A 39 25.06 1.01 -25.22
CA PRO A 39 24.22 0.35 -26.21
C PRO A 39 25.05 -0.52 -27.16
N SER A 40 24.77 -1.83 -27.17
CA SER A 40 25.42 -2.79 -28.05
C SER A 40 24.60 -4.07 -28.14
N ALA A 41 24.80 -4.84 -29.22
CA ALA A 41 24.15 -6.15 -29.38
C ALA A 41 24.54 -7.12 -28.26
N GLN A 42 25.83 -7.15 -27.89
CA GLN A 42 26.34 -8.02 -26.82
C GLN A 42 25.69 -7.70 -25.46
N ARG A 43 25.50 -6.42 -25.14
CA ARG A 43 24.78 -6.01 -23.92
C ARG A 43 23.34 -6.50 -23.92
N LEU A 44 22.66 -6.36 -25.05
CA LEU A 44 21.26 -6.78 -25.17
C LEU A 44 21.13 -8.30 -25.03
N GLU A 45 22.05 -9.08 -25.61
CA GLU A 45 22.11 -10.53 -25.43
C GLU A 45 22.39 -10.93 -23.97
N LEU A 46 23.29 -10.21 -23.28
CA LEU A 46 23.56 -10.42 -21.85
C LEU A 46 22.32 -10.19 -20.99
N LEU A 47 21.61 -9.08 -21.23
CA LEU A 47 20.36 -8.79 -20.54
C LEU A 47 19.28 -9.81 -20.89
N ALA A 48 19.13 -10.18 -22.17
CA ALA A 48 18.15 -11.17 -22.59
C ALA A 48 18.41 -12.50 -21.89
N TRP A 49 19.68 -12.93 -21.81
CA TRP A 49 20.07 -14.13 -21.08
C TRP A 49 19.69 -14.06 -19.60
N LEU A 50 19.97 -12.94 -18.91
CA LEU A 50 19.55 -12.74 -17.52
C LEU A 50 18.02 -12.80 -17.36
N CYS A 51 17.28 -12.13 -18.24
CA CYS A 51 15.83 -12.11 -18.22
C CYS A 51 15.25 -13.53 -18.44
N VAL A 52 15.83 -14.33 -19.33
CA VAL A 52 15.43 -15.74 -19.55
C VAL A 52 15.76 -16.61 -18.33
N ARG A 53 16.85 -16.32 -17.62
CA ARG A 53 17.16 -16.99 -16.35
C ARG A 53 16.20 -16.62 -15.24
N ALA A 54 15.70 -15.39 -15.21
CA ALA A 54 14.68 -14.96 -14.26
C ALA A 54 13.29 -15.53 -14.63
N SER A 55 13.00 -15.70 -15.92
CA SER A 55 11.74 -16.27 -16.42
C SER A 55 11.96 -17.11 -17.68
N PRO A 56 11.96 -18.45 -17.59
CA PRO A 56 12.12 -19.32 -18.76
C PRO A 56 11.05 -19.17 -19.83
N LEU A 57 9.83 -18.79 -19.44
CA LEU A 57 8.73 -18.52 -20.37
C LEU A 57 9.09 -17.39 -21.35
N LEU A 58 9.87 -16.41 -20.89
CA LEU A 58 10.37 -15.35 -21.76
C LEU A 58 11.32 -15.91 -22.83
N GLY A 59 12.05 -16.99 -22.53
CA GLY A 59 12.95 -17.64 -23.50
C GLY A 59 12.21 -18.14 -24.73
N GLU A 60 11.04 -18.76 -24.55
CA GLU A 60 10.19 -19.23 -25.65
C GLU A 60 9.64 -18.06 -26.47
N GLN A 61 9.22 -16.98 -25.79
CA GLN A 61 8.73 -15.76 -26.43
C GLN A 61 9.82 -15.07 -27.26
N LEU A 62 11.02 -14.90 -26.70
CA LEU A 62 12.15 -14.28 -27.41
C LEU A 62 12.64 -15.15 -28.57
N ALA A 63 12.57 -16.49 -28.45
CA ALA A 63 12.91 -17.42 -29.53
C ALA A 63 11.90 -17.37 -30.68
N SER A 64 10.64 -17.02 -30.40
CA SER A 64 9.60 -16.85 -31.44
C SER A 64 9.77 -15.57 -32.26
N LEU A 65 10.50 -14.57 -31.72
CA LEU A 65 10.76 -13.29 -32.37
C LEU A 65 11.94 -13.41 -33.34
N ARG A 66 11.76 -12.86 -34.55
CA ARG A 66 12.83 -12.81 -35.56
C ARG A 66 13.95 -11.86 -35.13
N ASP A 67 15.14 -12.02 -35.70
CA ASP A 67 16.29 -11.14 -35.41
C ASP A 67 16.06 -9.68 -35.81
N SER A 68 15.14 -9.42 -36.74
CA SER A 68 14.73 -8.05 -37.10
C SER A 68 13.81 -7.38 -36.07
N GLN A 69 13.33 -8.12 -35.06
CA GLN A 69 12.33 -7.67 -34.07
C GLN A 69 12.98 -7.28 -32.74
N THR A 70 14.09 -6.54 -32.82
CA THR A 70 14.87 -6.13 -31.65
C THR A 70 14.07 -5.23 -30.72
N GLU A 71 13.20 -4.37 -31.25
CA GLU A 71 12.34 -3.49 -30.43
C GLU A 71 11.29 -4.28 -29.65
N GLU A 72 10.68 -5.30 -30.25
CA GLU A 72 9.76 -6.19 -29.54
C GLU A 72 10.49 -6.99 -28.45
N LYS A 73 11.72 -7.47 -28.71
CA LYS A 73 12.55 -8.13 -27.68
C LYS A 73 12.82 -7.18 -26.49
N ILE A 74 13.12 -5.91 -26.77
CA ILE A 74 13.35 -4.88 -25.76
C ILE A 74 12.07 -4.62 -24.94
N GLN A 75 10.91 -4.58 -25.60
CA GLN A 75 9.62 -4.39 -24.92
C GLN A 75 9.27 -5.55 -23.99
N GLU A 76 9.46 -6.80 -24.42
CA GLU A 76 9.19 -7.96 -23.56
C GLU A 76 10.15 -8.02 -22.36
N MET A 77 11.41 -7.63 -22.54
CA MET A 77 12.36 -7.53 -21.42
C MET A 77 12.00 -6.40 -20.44
N ALA A 78 11.56 -5.24 -20.94
CA ALA A 78 11.07 -4.14 -20.09
C ALA A 78 9.80 -4.53 -19.34
N LYS A 79 8.90 -5.29 -19.99
CA LYS A 79 7.68 -5.82 -19.38
C LYS A 79 8.02 -6.80 -18.26
N LEU A 80 8.94 -7.74 -18.47
CA LEU A 80 9.41 -8.62 -17.40
C LEU A 80 9.99 -7.79 -16.23
N GLY A 81 10.82 -6.78 -16.52
CA GLY A 81 11.34 -5.88 -15.51
C GLY A 81 10.25 -5.17 -14.71
N SER A 82 9.15 -4.77 -15.38
CA SER A 82 7.97 -4.21 -14.74
C SER A 82 7.18 -5.21 -13.89
N ASP A 83 7.01 -6.43 -14.37
CA ASP A 83 6.32 -7.50 -13.64
C ASP A 83 7.10 -7.89 -12.37
N LEU A 84 8.42 -7.78 -12.42
CA LEU A 84 9.33 -7.97 -11.28
C LEU A 84 9.54 -6.71 -10.42
N LEU A 85 8.86 -5.60 -10.74
CA LEU A 85 8.96 -4.30 -10.05
C LEU A 85 10.38 -3.69 -10.04
N LEU A 86 11.21 -4.03 -11.04
CA LEU A 86 12.59 -3.53 -11.19
C LEU A 86 12.69 -2.26 -12.02
N CYS A 87 11.78 -2.08 -12.97
CA CYS A 87 11.67 -0.88 -13.81
C CYS A 87 10.22 -0.63 -14.22
N ARG A 88 9.94 0.44 -14.96
CA ARG A 88 8.64 0.66 -15.57
C ARG A 88 8.55 -0.04 -16.92
N SER A 89 7.34 -0.35 -17.38
CA SER A 89 7.12 -0.95 -18.70
C SER A 89 7.57 -0.06 -19.86
N ASP A 90 7.64 1.26 -19.65
CA ASP A 90 8.09 2.26 -20.62
C ASP A 90 9.59 2.58 -20.55
N ASP A 91 10.34 1.98 -19.63
CA ASP A 91 11.79 2.20 -19.44
C ASP A 91 12.65 1.47 -20.50
N LEU A 92 12.30 1.61 -21.78
CA LEU A 92 13.03 0.98 -22.89
C LEU A 92 14.49 1.46 -22.95
N GLN A 93 14.76 2.69 -22.49
CA GLN A 93 16.11 3.25 -22.47
C GLN A 93 17.03 2.58 -21.46
N LEU A 94 16.47 2.04 -20.39
CA LEU A 94 17.20 1.19 -19.45
C LEU A 94 17.63 -0.10 -20.16
N ILE A 95 16.75 -0.70 -20.94
CA ILE A 95 17.03 -1.95 -21.67
C ILE A 95 17.91 -1.73 -22.91
N LYS A 96 17.91 -0.55 -23.54
CA LYS A 96 18.79 -0.19 -24.66
C LYS A 96 20.20 0.18 -24.23
N GLY A 97 20.36 0.65 -23.00
CA GLY A 97 21.65 1.10 -22.46
C GLY A 97 21.90 2.59 -22.61
N GLU A 98 20.83 3.37 -22.78
CA GLU A 98 20.88 4.83 -22.89
C GLU A 98 20.64 5.53 -21.54
N ALA A 99 20.18 4.79 -20.53
CA ALA A 99 20.04 5.29 -19.16
C ALA A 99 21.40 5.54 -18.47
N THR A 100 21.40 6.14 -17.28
CA THR A 100 22.65 6.34 -16.54
C THR A 100 23.28 5.01 -16.13
N ALA A 101 24.62 4.94 -16.09
CA ALA A 101 25.33 3.72 -15.74
C ALA A 101 24.94 3.17 -14.36
N GLU A 102 24.62 4.04 -13.40
CA GLU A 102 24.17 3.65 -12.06
C GLU A 102 22.80 2.95 -12.11
N GLN A 103 21.84 3.49 -12.85
CA GLN A 103 20.52 2.86 -13.03
C GLN A 103 20.64 1.51 -13.73
N GLN A 104 21.45 1.42 -14.79
CA GLN A 104 21.64 0.19 -15.53
C GLN A 104 22.26 -0.91 -14.66
N LEU A 105 23.29 -0.58 -13.88
CA LEU A 105 23.94 -1.53 -12.99
C LEU A 105 23.03 -1.97 -11.85
N CYS A 106 22.28 -1.04 -11.25
CA CYS A 106 21.29 -1.35 -10.21
C CYS A 106 20.24 -2.34 -10.73
N PHE A 107 19.70 -2.10 -11.93
CA PHE A 107 18.75 -3.00 -12.56
C PHE A 107 19.34 -4.42 -12.78
N MET A 108 20.57 -4.51 -13.29
CA MET A 108 21.23 -5.79 -13.50
C MET A 108 21.52 -6.52 -12.18
N GLU A 109 21.91 -5.79 -11.13
CA GLU A 109 22.14 -6.35 -9.79
C GLU A 109 20.86 -6.90 -9.19
N GLN A 110 19.75 -6.15 -9.24
CA GLN A 110 18.46 -6.63 -8.77
C GLN A 110 17.96 -7.85 -9.56
N LEU A 111 18.18 -7.87 -10.87
CA LEU A 111 17.83 -9.03 -11.70
C LEU A 111 18.68 -10.25 -11.35
N LEU A 112 19.97 -10.07 -11.04
CA LEU A 112 20.85 -11.12 -10.53
C LEU A 112 20.39 -11.65 -9.16
N ASP A 113 19.86 -10.79 -8.30
CA ASP A 113 19.29 -11.19 -7.01
C ASP A 113 18.04 -12.06 -7.19
N VAL A 114 17.16 -11.68 -8.13
CA VAL A 114 15.99 -12.51 -8.49
C VAL A 114 16.44 -13.88 -8.98
N VAL A 115 17.43 -13.94 -9.87
CA VAL A 115 17.99 -15.22 -10.37
C VAL A 115 18.60 -16.06 -9.24
N GLY A 116 19.31 -15.43 -8.31
CA GLY A 116 19.88 -16.09 -7.13
C GLY A 116 18.79 -16.67 -6.23
N TYR A 117 17.79 -15.86 -5.88
CA TYR A 117 16.67 -16.27 -5.05
C TYR A 117 15.89 -17.45 -5.66
N LEU A 118 15.64 -17.42 -6.97
CA LEU A 118 15.02 -18.54 -7.68
C LEU A 118 15.90 -19.79 -7.67
N GLY A 119 17.22 -19.63 -7.77
CA GLY A 119 18.18 -20.73 -7.64
C GLY A 119 18.17 -21.37 -6.26
N ASP A 120 18.06 -20.56 -5.21
CA ASP A 120 17.99 -21.03 -3.82
C ASP A 120 16.67 -21.78 -3.54
N ILE A 121 15.55 -21.30 -4.09
CA ILE A 121 14.24 -21.98 -3.96
C ILE A 121 14.23 -23.31 -4.74
N ALA A 122 14.77 -23.33 -5.95
CA ALA A 122 14.69 -24.49 -6.84
C ALA A 122 15.73 -25.59 -6.54
N GLY A 123 16.73 -25.30 -5.70
CA GLY A 123 17.86 -26.20 -5.49
C GLY A 123 18.80 -26.24 -6.71
N THR A 124 20.06 -26.57 -6.48
CA THR A 124 21.23 -26.30 -7.34
C THR A 124 21.27 -26.93 -8.74
N ASN A 125 20.20 -27.52 -9.26
CA ASN A 125 20.17 -28.22 -10.55
C ASN A 125 19.07 -27.71 -11.49
N TRP A 126 19.11 -26.42 -11.84
CA TRP A 126 18.27 -25.81 -12.89
C TRP A 126 18.43 -26.48 -14.27
N ARG A 127 19.52 -27.25 -14.49
CA ARG A 127 20.00 -27.50 -15.86
C ARG A 127 19.20 -28.51 -16.69
N ASP A 128 18.54 -29.54 -16.14
CA ASP A 128 18.19 -30.70 -17.00
C ASP A 128 16.79 -31.34 -16.81
N SER A 129 15.77 -30.65 -16.28
CA SER A 129 14.40 -31.20 -16.35
C SER A 129 13.34 -30.15 -16.64
N ALA A 130 13.02 -30.05 -17.92
CA ALA A 130 12.07 -29.16 -18.54
C ALA A 130 10.67 -29.24 -17.90
N ALA A 131 10.11 -28.05 -17.62
CA ALA A 131 8.70 -27.73 -17.36
C ALA A 131 8.00 -28.38 -16.15
N SER A 132 8.14 -29.68 -15.89
CA SER A 132 7.35 -30.35 -14.83
C SER A 132 7.81 -30.01 -13.40
N SER A 133 9.11 -29.84 -13.19
CA SER A 133 9.69 -29.47 -11.89
C SER A 133 9.40 -28.01 -11.53
N MET A 134 9.29 -27.12 -12.51
CA MET A 134 9.02 -25.70 -12.26
C MET A 134 7.59 -25.47 -11.76
N GLU A 135 6.59 -26.11 -12.38
CA GLU A 135 5.22 -26.09 -11.88
C GLU A 135 5.12 -26.66 -10.46
N GLU A 136 5.88 -27.70 -10.15
CA GLU A 136 5.89 -28.32 -8.82
C GLU A 136 6.53 -27.40 -7.77
N VAL A 137 7.64 -26.74 -8.08
CA VAL A 137 8.31 -25.77 -7.18
C VAL A 137 7.47 -24.51 -6.99
N PHE A 138 6.88 -23.97 -8.05
CA PHE A 138 5.94 -22.85 -7.92
C PHE A 138 4.71 -23.26 -7.13
N ARG A 139 4.14 -24.45 -7.36
CA ARG A 139 3.01 -24.97 -6.59
C ARG A 139 3.37 -25.15 -5.12
N ASP A 140 4.58 -25.62 -4.81
CA ASP A 140 5.05 -25.75 -3.44
C ASP A 140 5.30 -24.40 -2.78
N ALA A 141 5.83 -23.41 -3.51
CA ALA A 141 6.01 -22.04 -3.03
C ALA A 141 4.64 -21.34 -2.83
N THR A 142 3.70 -21.53 -3.76
CA THR A 142 2.32 -21.06 -3.65
C THR A 142 1.64 -21.71 -2.45
N ARG A 143 1.80 -23.02 -2.23
CA ARG A 143 1.27 -23.73 -1.05
C ARG A 143 1.84 -23.16 0.24
N LYS A 144 3.16 -22.97 0.33
CA LYS A 144 3.83 -22.38 1.51
C LYS A 144 3.38 -20.93 1.75
N ASN A 145 3.22 -20.14 0.70
CA ASN A 145 2.72 -18.77 0.81
C ASN A 145 1.25 -18.73 1.24
N GLU A 146 0.43 -19.66 0.74
CA GLU A 146 -0.98 -19.79 1.15
C GLU A 146 -1.09 -20.23 2.61
N GLU A 147 -0.26 -21.18 3.05
CA GLU A 147 -0.15 -21.61 4.46
C GLU A 147 0.28 -20.44 5.35
N PHE A 148 1.27 -19.66 4.94
CA PHE A 148 1.72 -18.47 5.66
C PHE A 148 0.63 -17.38 5.73
N LEU A 149 -0.04 -17.08 4.61
CA LEU A 149 -1.15 -16.12 4.59
C LEU A 149 -2.29 -16.60 5.50
N ARG A 150 -2.63 -17.89 5.46
CA ARG A 150 -3.63 -18.48 6.35
C ARG A 150 -3.22 -18.34 7.81
N GLU A 151 -1.95 -18.57 8.17
CA GLU A 151 -1.43 -18.32 9.53
C GLU A 151 -1.55 -16.85 9.93
N VAL A 152 -1.17 -15.94 9.05
CA VAL A 152 -1.24 -14.48 9.27
C VAL A 152 -2.69 -14.02 9.48
N PHE A 153 -3.64 -14.51 8.68
CA PHE A 153 -5.06 -14.16 8.80
C PHE A 153 -5.79 -14.88 9.94
N THR A 154 -5.30 -16.04 10.39
CA THR A 154 -5.84 -16.75 11.57
C THR A 154 -5.23 -16.27 12.89
N SER A 155 -4.10 -15.56 12.83
CA SER A 155 -3.49 -14.92 13.99
C SER A 155 -4.44 -13.90 14.62
N THR A 156 -4.66 -14.01 15.93
CA THR A 156 -5.46 -13.07 16.72
C THR A 156 -4.86 -11.65 16.75
N CYS A 157 -3.59 -11.51 16.38
CA CYS A 157 -2.86 -10.24 16.38
C CYS A 157 -3.22 -9.36 15.16
N LEU A 158 -3.52 -9.95 14.00
CA LEU A 158 -3.81 -9.18 12.79
C LEU A 158 -5.14 -8.41 12.90
N PRO A 159 -6.27 -8.99 13.35
CA PRO A 159 -7.49 -8.23 13.61
C PRO A 159 -7.28 -7.10 14.63
N ALA A 160 -6.45 -7.30 15.66
CA ALA A 160 -6.13 -6.29 16.66
C ALA A 160 -5.23 -5.15 16.09
N LEU A 161 -4.38 -5.45 15.11
CA LEU A 161 -3.55 -4.47 14.39
C LEU A 161 -4.35 -3.71 13.32
N LEU A 162 -5.27 -4.36 12.61
CA LEU A 162 -6.12 -3.75 11.60
C LEU A 162 -7.25 -2.89 12.20
N ALA A 163 -7.67 -3.21 13.42
CA ALA A 163 -8.62 -2.43 14.18
C ALA A 163 -8.04 -2.10 15.56
N PRO A 164 -7.06 -1.18 15.64
CA PRO A 164 -6.53 -0.76 16.93
C PRO A 164 -7.70 -0.18 17.72
N ALA A 165 -8.06 -0.83 18.83
CA ALA A 165 -8.97 -0.28 19.81
C ALA A 165 -8.28 0.94 20.44
N LEU A 166 -8.36 2.08 19.75
CA LEU A 166 -7.95 3.36 20.29
C LEU A 166 -8.66 3.50 21.65
N PRO A 167 -7.94 3.72 22.77
CA PRO A 167 -8.59 4.14 24.00
C PRO A 167 -9.49 5.33 23.65
N PRO A 168 -10.66 5.48 24.28
CA PRO A 168 -11.67 6.44 23.86
C PRO A 168 -11.01 7.80 23.67
N CYS A 169 -10.73 8.14 22.41
CA CYS A 169 -10.12 9.42 22.10
C CYS A 169 -11.07 10.45 22.70
N ALA A 170 -10.52 11.34 23.53
CA ALA A 170 -11.27 12.48 24.02
C ALA A 170 -12.00 13.09 22.81
N ALA A 171 -13.32 13.27 22.92
CA ALA A 171 -14.23 13.50 21.77
C ALA A 171 -13.78 14.68 20.87
N ASP A 172 -12.99 15.58 21.43
CA ASP A 172 -12.23 16.67 20.83
C ASP A 172 -11.27 16.23 19.70
N ILE A 173 -10.56 15.10 19.83
CA ILE A 173 -9.61 14.63 18.81
C ILE A 173 -10.33 14.00 17.62
N ARG A 174 -11.44 13.27 17.86
CA ARG A 174 -12.28 12.72 16.79
C ARG A 174 -12.91 13.82 15.93
N ALA A 175 -13.33 14.93 16.56
CA ALA A 175 -13.89 16.07 15.84
C ALA A 175 -12.85 16.73 14.91
N LEU A 176 -11.58 16.79 15.31
CA LEU A 176 -10.50 17.33 14.49
C LEU A 176 -10.16 16.43 13.29
N LEU A 177 -10.11 15.11 13.48
CA LEU A 177 -9.84 14.15 12.41
C LEU A 177 -10.98 14.06 11.39
N LEU A 178 -12.24 14.09 11.84
CA LEU A 178 -13.41 14.12 10.95
C LEU A 178 -13.52 15.45 10.19
N ALA A 179 -13.12 16.57 10.81
CA ALA A 179 -13.08 17.87 10.15
C ALA A 179 -11.98 17.97 9.06
N GLU A 180 -10.86 17.29 9.21
CA GLU A 180 -9.78 17.25 8.20
C GLU A 180 -10.15 16.45 6.95
N THR A 181 -10.90 15.35 7.10
CA THR A 181 -11.38 14.54 5.95
C THR A 181 -12.43 15.27 5.10
N ALA A 182 -13.07 16.31 5.63
CA ALA A 182 -14.10 17.08 4.94
C ALA A 182 -13.54 18.32 4.23
N THR A 183 -12.75 18.13 3.17
CA THR A 183 -12.27 19.14 2.19
C THR A 183 -11.48 20.37 2.72
N PRO A 184 -10.42 20.84 2.03
CA PRO A 184 -9.54 21.91 2.52
C PRO A 184 -10.10 23.35 2.39
N HIS A 185 -11.40 23.54 2.14
CA HIS A 185 -11.98 24.87 1.87
C HIS A 185 -12.66 25.56 3.07
N ARG A 186 -12.80 24.89 4.23
CA ARG A 186 -13.48 25.49 5.40
C ARG A 186 -12.60 26.35 6.32
N SER A 187 -11.28 26.28 6.18
CA SER A 187 -10.32 26.93 7.08
C SER A 187 -10.29 28.47 7.00
N ARG A 188 -10.98 29.10 6.02
CA ARG A 188 -11.14 30.56 5.95
C ARG A 188 -12.49 31.11 6.44
N LEU A 189 -13.54 30.28 6.55
CA LEU A 189 -14.89 30.75 6.89
C LEU A 189 -15.22 30.66 8.39
N SER A 190 -14.65 29.70 9.12
CA SER A 190 -14.92 29.51 10.57
C SER A 190 -14.34 30.61 11.47
N ARG A 191 -13.22 31.24 11.06
CA ARG A 191 -12.58 32.32 11.83
C ARG A 191 -13.40 33.62 11.86
N ARG A 192 -14.26 33.84 10.86
CA ARG A 192 -15.09 35.05 10.75
C ARG A 192 -16.36 34.96 11.59
N SER A 193 -16.92 33.77 11.80
CA SER A 193 -18.10 33.57 12.65
C SER A 193 -17.74 33.52 14.14
N SER A 194 -16.59 32.95 14.51
CA SER A 194 -16.15 32.88 15.92
C SER A 194 -15.80 34.24 16.50
N GLY A 195 -15.16 35.12 15.72
CA GLY A 195 -14.82 36.48 16.17
C GLY A 195 -16.06 37.33 16.48
N LYS A 196 -17.16 37.14 15.75
CA LYS A 196 -18.42 37.83 16.01
C LYS A 196 -19.09 37.34 17.31
N VAL A 197 -19.10 36.02 17.52
CA VAL A 197 -19.62 35.41 18.77
C VAL A 197 -18.77 35.82 19.98
N LEU A 198 -17.45 35.89 19.83
CA LEU A 198 -16.55 36.37 20.89
C LEU A 198 -16.77 37.85 21.24
N ALA A 199 -17.00 38.70 20.24
CA ALA A 199 -17.31 40.11 20.47
C ALA A 199 -18.68 40.29 21.16
N GLU A 200 -19.68 39.50 20.77
CA GLU A 200 -21.00 39.49 21.41
C GLU A 200 -20.93 39.03 22.87
N LEU A 201 -20.17 37.97 23.16
CA LEU A 201 -19.94 37.48 24.53
C LEU A 201 -19.14 38.47 25.39
N SER A 202 -18.15 39.15 24.80
CA SER A 202 -17.39 40.21 25.48
C SER A 202 -18.28 41.39 25.87
N SER A 203 -19.13 41.85 24.95
CA SER A 203 -20.09 42.93 25.22
C SER A 203 -21.09 42.54 26.31
N SER A 204 -21.59 41.29 26.29
CA SER A 204 -22.52 40.79 27.31
C SER A 204 -21.85 40.68 28.69
N LEU A 205 -20.57 40.33 28.74
CA LEU A 205 -19.80 40.27 29.99
C LEU A 205 -19.56 41.66 30.58
N GLU A 206 -19.25 42.65 29.74
CA GLU A 206 -19.10 44.06 30.16
C GLU A 206 -20.42 44.62 30.71
N GLU A 207 -21.55 44.33 30.05
CA GLU A 207 -22.88 44.72 30.51
C GLU A 207 -23.26 44.04 31.83
N ALA A 208 -22.96 42.74 31.99
CA ALA A 208 -23.14 42.01 33.25
C ALA A 208 -22.25 42.59 34.37
N SER A 209 -21.04 43.04 34.06
CA SER A 209 -20.16 43.68 35.04
C SER A 209 -20.72 45.02 35.52
N ALA A 210 -21.20 45.85 34.59
CA ALA A 210 -21.76 47.16 34.90
C ALA A 210 -23.05 47.05 35.74
N THR A 211 -23.91 46.08 35.42
CA THR A 211 -25.14 45.82 36.20
C THR A 211 -24.84 45.31 37.61
N LEU A 212 -23.82 44.46 37.79
CA LEU A 212 -23.37 44.03 39.11
C LEU A 212 -22.76 45.17 39.94
N GLU A 213 -22.00 46.08 39.33
CA GLU A 213 -21.49 47.28 39.99
C GLU A 213 -22.62 48.20 40.46
N GLN A 214 -23.66 48.38 39.64
CA GLN A 214 -24.84 49.15 39.99
C GLN A 214 -25.60 48.50 41.17
N LEU A 215 -25.88 47.19 41.10
CA LEU A 215 -26.54 46.46 42.18
C LEU A 215 -25.74 46.51 43.49
N ARG A 216 -24.40 46.50 43.41
CA ARG A 216 -23.52 46.67 44.57
C ARG A 216 -23.62 48.07 45.16
N ALA A 217 -23.66 49.12 44.34
CA ALA A 217 -23.85 50.49 44.79
C ALA A 217 -25.22 50.69 45.44
N GLU A 218 -26.27 50.09 44.88
CA GLU A 218 -27.62 50.10 45.44
C GLU A 218 -27.68 49.35 46.78
N CYS A 219 -27.07 48.16 46.89
CA CYS A 219 -27.00 47.43 48.15
C CYS A 219 -26.19 48.17 49.23
N SER A 220 -25.11 48.87 48.85
CA SER A 220 -24.27 49.65 49.76
C SER A 220 -24.98 50.92 50.26
N SER A 221 -25.79 51.57 49.40
CA SER A 221 -26.58 52.75 49.77
C SER A 221 -27.76 52.41 50.68
N LEU A 222 -28.39 51.24 50.49
CA LEU A 222 -29.46 50.73 51.36
C LEU A 222 -28.97 50.30 52.75
N GLN A 223 -27.68 49.95 52.89
CA GLN A 223 -27.05 49.63 54.17
C GLN A 223 -26.62 50.88 54.97
N GLY A 224 -26.63 52.08 54.37
CA GLY A 224 -26.26 53.34 55.03
C GLY A 224 -27.35 53.98 55.90
N GLY A 225 -28.55 53.40 55.94
CA GLY A 225 -29.66 53.83 56.80
C GLY A 225 -29.51 53.32 58.24
N ALA A 226 -29.56 54.24 59.20
CA ALA A 226 -29.19 54.06 60.60
C ALA A 226 -30.03 53.03 61.39
N VAL A 227 -29.73 51.73 61.30
CA VAL A 227 -29.80 50.68 62.35
C VAL A 227 -28.90 49.52 61.88
N PRO A 228 -28.03 48.91 62.72
CA PRO A 228 -27.30 47.71 62.32
C PRO A 228 -28.29 46.58 61.99
N PRO A 229 -28.29 46.04 60.75
CA PRO A 229 -29.26 45.01 60.38
C PRO A 229 -28.92 43.69 61.07
N GLU A 230 -29.94 43.02 61.61
CA GLU A 230 -29.86 41.64 62.13
C GLU A 230 -29.13 40.72 61.11
N PRO A 231 -28.19 39.88 61.58
CA PRO A 231 -27.43 38.99 60.71
C PRO A 231 -28.37 37.99 60.02
N GLY A 232 -28.38 37.98 58.69
CA GLY A 232 -29.14 37.00 57.89
C GLY A 232 -30.34 37.56 57.13
N THR A 233 -30.45 38.87 56.96
CA THR A 233 -31.42 39.46 56.04
C THR A 233 -31.07 39.13 54.58
N ALA A 234 -32.09 38.83 53.76
CA ALA A 234 -31.92 38.47 52.35
C ALA A 234 -31.08 39.50 51.56
N LEU A 235 -31.14 40.78 51.96
CA LEU A 235 -30.37 41.87 51.36
C LEU A 235 -28.86 41.78 51.66
N GLN A 236 -28.45 41.33 52.85
CA GLN A 236 -27.04 41.10 53.16
C GLN A 236 -26.49 39.92 52.36
N THR A 237 -27.28 38.85 52.22
CA THR A 237 -26.90 37.66 51.44
C THR A 237 -26.78 38.01 49.95
N LEU A 238 -27.70 38.81 49.42
CA LEU A 238 -27.65 39.31 48.05
C LEU A 238 -26.47 40.27 47.82
N GLY A 239 -26.18 41.15 48.76
CA GLY A 239 -25.01 42.03 48.70
C GLY A 239 -23.68 41.26 48.73
N LEU A 240 -23.58 40.22 49.55
CA LEU A 240 -22.43 39.30 49.58
C LEU A 240 -22.29 38.55 48.25
N ALA A 241 -23.37 37.95 47.74
CA ALA A 241 -23.34 37.22 46.47
C ALA A 241 -22.97 38.15 45.28
N ALA A 242 -23.46 39.40 45.28
CA ALA A 242 -23.08 40.38 44.27
C ALA A 242 -21.61 40.78 44.38
N CYS A 243 -21.06 40.91 45.59
CA CYS A 243 -19.64 41.17 45.81
C CYS A 243 -18.77 39.99 45.35
N ASP A 244 -19.15 38.76 45.70
CA ASP A 244 -18.43 37.55 45.30
C ASP A 244 -18.45 37.37 43.76
N ALA A 245 -19.61 37.60 43.13
CA ALA A 245 -19.74 37.55 41.67
C ALA A 245 -18.86 38.60 40.99
N HIS A 246 -18.84 39.83 41.50
CA HIS A 246 -17.97 40.90 40.99
C HIS A 246 -16.49 40.57 41.18
N GLN A 247 -16.09 40.00 42.32
CA GLN A 247 -14.71 39.57 42.55
C GLN A 247 -14.29 38.44 41.60
N LEU A 248 -15.18 37.47 41.34
CA LEU A 248 -14.92 36.42 40.36
C LEU A 248 -14.79 36.98 38.94
N MET A 249 -15.63 37.93 38.56
CA MET A 249 -15.53 38.60 37.25
C MET A 249 -14.25 39.42 37.12
N ALA A 250 -13.86 40.16 38.16
CA ALA A 250 -12.62 40.93 38.17
C ALA A 250 -11.38 40.01 38.13
N ALA A 251 -11.38 38.92 38.90
CA ALA A 251 -10.31 37.92 38.88
C ALA A 251 -10.20 37.24 37.51
N PHE A 252 -11.34 36.87 36.91
CA PHE A 252 -11.37 36.32 35.55
C PHE A 252 -10.83 37.33 34.52
N GLY A 253 -11.26 38.59 34.58
CA GLY A 253 -10.77 39.64 33.69
C GLY A 253 -9.26 39.86 33.81
N GLN A 254 -8.73 39.83 35.03
CA GLN A 254 -7.30 39.95 35.28
C GLN A 254 -6.52 38.75 34.71
N VAL A 255 -6.93 37.52 35.03
CA VAL A 255 -6.30 36.29 34.49
C VAL A 255 -6.40 36.26 32.96
N TYR A 256 -7.52 36.73 32.41
CA TYR A 256 -7.67 36.86 30.97
C TYR A 256 -6.63 37.80 30.36
N GLN A 257 -6.47 39.00 30.91
CA GLN A 257 -5.51 40.00 30.40
C GLN A 257 -4.06 39.60 30.63
N THR A 258 -3.72 38.98 31.76
CA THR A 258 -2.33 38.69 32.13
C THR A 258 -1.82 37.35 31.59
N GLU A 259 -2.67 36.33 31.50
CA GLU A 259 -2.24 34.96 31.19
C GLU A 259 -2.84 34.43 29.89
N LEU A 260 -4.13 34.68 29.61
CA LEU A 260 -4.80 34.05 28.47
C LEU A 260 -4.73 34.90 27.19
N GLN A 261 -4.66 36.23 27.29
CA GLN A 261 -4.69 37.13 26.13
C GLN A 261 -3.52 36.88 25.17
N GLU A 262 -2.33 36.59 25.69
CA GLU A 262 -1.16 36.22 24.88
C GLU A 262 -1.36 34.92 24.08
N HIS A 263 -2.18 34.01 24.61
CA HIS A 263 -2.49 32.73 23.98
C HIS A 263 -3.63 32.82 22.96
N CYS A 264 -4.55 33.78 23.12
CA CYS A 264 -5.67 34.02 22.20
C CYS A 264 -5.26 34.68 20.86
N GLY A 265 -4.09 35.32 20.79
CA GLY A 265 -3.62 36.09 19.62
C GLY A 265 -2.51 35.47 18.78
N ARG A 266 -1.93 34.32 19.17
CA ARG A 266 -0.81 33.70 18.43
C ARG A 266 -1.30 33.03 17.14
N ALA A 267 -1.21 33.76 16.03
CA ALA A 267 -0.98 33.16 14.72
C ALA A 267 0.54 33.00 14.56
N PRO A 268 1.09 31.80 14.30
CA PRO A 268 0.44 30.54 13.91
C PRO A 268 0.08 29.65 15.10
N ALA A 269 -0.78 28.66 14.85
CA ALA A 269 -1.13 27.60 15.80
C ALA A 269 0.12 26.99 16.46
N PRO A 270 0.04 26.52 17.71
CA PRO A 270 1.15 25.82 18.35
C PRO A 270 1.68 24.76 17.40
N HIS A 271 3.00 24.77 17.16
CA HIS A 271 3.67 23.78 16.33
C HIS A 271 3.45 22.41 16.98
N LEU A 272 2.36 21.73 16.60
CA LEU A 272 2.21 20.30 16.78
C LEU A 272 3.48 19.69 16.21
N SER A 273 4.09 18.77 16.97
CA SER A 273 5.39 18.19 16.65
C SER A 273 5.49 17.85 15.15
N PRO A 274 6.69 17.94 14.53
CA PRO A 274 6.88 17.62 13.11
C PRO A 274 6.49 16.18 12.73
N CYS A 275 6.06 15.36 13.70
CA CYS A 275 5.44 14.06 13.48
C CYS A 275 4.00 14.12 12.96
N GLY A 276 3.34 15.27 12.83
CA GLY A 276 1.99 15.36 12.24
C GLY A 276 1.95 14.80 10.79
N PRO A 277 2.78 15.33 9.87
CA PRO A 277 2.91 14.79 8.53
C PRO A 277 3.38 13.34 8.51
N LEU A 278 4.33 12.95 9.37
CA LEU A 278 4.81 11.57 9.46
C LEU A 278 3.71 10.61 9.92
N GLY A 279 2.92 11.01 10.91
CA GLY A 279 1.78 10.25 11.44
C GLY A 279 0.65 10.13 10.42
N GLN A 280 0.37 11.19 9.65
CA GLN A 280 -0.56 11.15 8.52
C GLN A 280 -0.07 10.20 7.42
N HIS A 281 1.23 10.23 7.08
CA HIS A 281 1.82 9.30 6.11
C HIS A 281 1.78 7.85 6.63
N LEU A 282 2.11 7.61 7.89
CA LEU A 282 2.04 6.27 8.50
C LEU A 282 0.60 5.76 8.55
N HIS A 283 -0.36 6.60 8.94
CA HIS A 283 -1.78 6.23 8.96
C HIS A 283 -2.29 5.93 7.55
N HIS A 284 -1.90 6.73 6.55
CA HIS A 284 -2.25 6.49 5.15
C HIS A 284 -1.63 5.18 4.62
N ALA A 285 -0.34 4.94 4.88
CA ALA A 285 0.35 3.72 4.47
C ALA A 285 -0.24 2.47 5.15
N LEU A 286 -0.59 2.56 6.44
CA LEU A 286 -1.26 1.47 7.16
C LEU A 286 -2.67 1.21 6.62
N ASN A 287 -3.43 2.25 6.28
CA ASN A 287 -4.75 2.10 5.66
C ASN A 287 -4.66 1.46 4.27
N LEU A 288 -3.67 1.86 3.44
CA LEU A 288 -3.43 1.22 2.15
C LEU A 288 -3.07 -0.25 2.32
N CYS A 289 -2.14 -0.58 3.23
CA CYS A 289 -1.78 -1.97 3.53
C CYS A 289 -2.99 -2.79 4.00
N THR A 290 -3.85 -2.20 4.84
CA THR A 290 -5.09 -2.84 5.30
C THR A 290 -6.06 -3.12 4.15
N GLN A 291 -6.20 -2.18 3.21
CA GLN A 291 -7.06 -2.34 2.03
C GLN A 291 -6.54 -3.44 1.10
N GLU A 292 -5.23 -3.47 0.84
CA GLU A 292 -4.59 -4.53 0.04
C GLU A 292 -4.77 -5.91 0.69
N LEU A 293 -4.59 -6.02 2.01
CA LEU A 293 -4.83 -7.26 2.74
C LEU A 293 -6.30 -7.71 2.66
N TRP A 294 -7.25 -6.77 2.70
CA TRP A 294 -8.67 -7.08 2.50
C TRP A 294 -8.96 -7.54 1.08
N ALA A 295 -8.35 -6.92 0.08
CA ALA A 295 -8.49 -7.32 -1.32
C ALA A 295 -7.91 -8.72 -1.55
N LEU A 296 -6.76 -9.03 -0.97
CA LEU A 296 -6.15 -10.36 -1.02
C LEU A 296 -7.02 -11.42 -0.33
N ALA A 297 -7.62 -11.11 0.82
CA ALA A 297 -8.56 -12.02 1.49
C ALA A 297 -9.83 -12.29 0.64
N GLN A 298 -10.37 -11.27 -0.03
CA GLN A 298 -11.49 -11.46 -0.95
C GLN A 298 -11.08 -12.29 -2.18
N LEU A 299 -9.87 -12.10 -2.70
CA LEU A 299 -9.35 -12.90 -3.80
C LEU A 299 -9.15 -14.36 -3.39
N SER A 300 -8.65 -14.64 -2.18
CA SER A 300 -8.53 -16.01 -1.69
C SER A 300 -9.91 -16.66 -1.53
N ASP A 301 -10.89 -15.97 -0.94
CA ASP A 301 -12.25 -16.51 -0.75
C ASP A 301 -12.95 -16.78 -2.09
N THR A 302 -12.80 -15.87 -3.05
CA THR A 302 -13.35 -16.08 -4.40
C THR A 302 -12.65 -17.20 -5.15
N SER A 303 -11.33 -17.37 -4.97
CA SER A 303 -10.58 -18.48 -5.55
C SER A 303 -11.07 -19.83 -5.01
N GLU A 304 -11.30 -19.93 -3.69
CA GLU A 304 -11.83 -21.13 -3.05
C GLU A 304 -13.24 -21.45 -3.55
N GLN A 305 -14.10 -20.45 -3.68
CA GLN A 305 -15.44 -20.60 -4.26
C GLN A 305 -15.40 -21.07 -5.72
N VAL A 306 -14.49 -20.51 -6.54
CA VAL A 306 -14.32 -20.91 -7.94
C VAL A 306 -13.83 -22.34 -8.05
N VAL A 307 -12.87 -22.74 -7.21
CA VAL A 307 -12.38 -24.13 -7.14
C VAL A 307 -13.52 -25.06 -6.71
N GLN A 308 -14.28 -24.71 -5.68
CA GLN A 308 -15.41 -25.51 -5.22
C GLN A 308 -16.51 -25.64 -6.28
N VAL A 309 -16.81 -24.58 -7.03
CA VAL A 309 -17.77 -24.62 -8.15
C VAL A 309 -17.23 -25.46 -9.31
N ALA A 310 -15.93 -25.38 -9.62
CA ALA A 310 -15.29 -26.20 -10.64
C ALA A 310 -15.33 -27.69 -10.26
N GLU A 311 -15.05 -28.03 -9.00
CA GLU A 311 -15.15 -29.40 -8.47
C GLU A 311 -16.59 -29.91 -8.48
N GLN A 312 -17.57 -29.09 -8.10
CA GLN A 312 -18.99 -29.47 -8.17
C GLN A 312 -19.50 -29.66 -9.59
N ARG A 313 -19.03 -28.86 -10.57
CA ARG A 313 -19.35 -29.05 -11.99
C ARG A 313 -18.68 -30.31 -12.54
N CYS A 314 -17.42 -30.55 -12.21
CA CYS A 314 -16.70 -31.76 -12.59
C CYS A 314 -17.32 -33.02 -11.97
N GLY A 315 -17.78 -32.97 -10.72
CA GLY A 315 -18.48 -34.06 -10.05
C GLY A 315 -19.92 -34.31 -10.55
N LYS A 316 -20.61 -33.27 -11.05
CA LYS A 316 -21.97 -33.39 -11.63
C LYS A 316 -21.96 -33.81 -13.10
N GLU A 317 -20.97 -33.39 -13.89
CA GLU A 317 -20.78 -33.83 -15.28
C GLU A 317 -20.01 -35.16 -15.37
N GLY A 318 -19.15 -35.48 -14.39
CA GLY A 318 -18.41 -36.74 -14.28
C GLY A 318 -19.22 -37.94 -13.76
N ARG A 319 -20.52 -37.75 -13.46
CA ARG A 319 -21.44 -38.82 -13.05
C ARG A 319 -22.59 -39.05 -14.01
N ASN A 320 -22.52 -38.54 -15.24
CA ASN A 320 -23.01 -39.35 -16.35
C ASN A 320 -21.87 -40.27 -16.72
N PRO A 321 -22.06 -41.60 -16.86
CA PRO A 321 -21.06 -42.41 -17.51
C PRO A 321 -20.95 -41.82 -18.91
N MET A 322 -19.90 -41.01 -19.10
CA MET A 322 -19.31 -40.73 -20.39
C MET A 322 -19.35 -42.06 -21.08
N VAL A 323 -20.31 -42.21 -22.01
CA VAL A 323 -20.40 -43.32 -22.94
C VAL A 323 -18.99 -43.44 -23.44
N THR A 324 -18.27 -44.40 -22.87
CA THR A 324 -16.81 -44.34 -22.77
C THR A 324 -16.34 -44.22 -24.19
N LEU A 325 -15.28 -43.46 -24.47
CA LEU A 325 -14.72 -43.42 -25.83
C LEU A 325 -14.65 -44.86 -26.41
N SER A 326 -14.36 -45.84 -25.55
CA SER A 326 -14.49 -47.28 -25.77
C SER A 326 -15.86 -47.74 -26.36
N MET A 327 -16.99 -47.38 -25.74
CA MET A 327 -18.34 -47.75 -26.16
C MET A 327 -18.76 -47.05 -27.47
N LYS A 328 -18.39 -45.77 -27.68
CA LYS A 328 -18.60 -45.11 -29.00
C LYS A 328 -17.72 -45.71 -30.09
N MET A 329 -16.48 -46.09 -29.76
CA MET A 329 -15.56 -46.76 -30.68
C MET A 329 -16.04 -48.18 -31.02
N GLU A 330 -16.63 -48.91 -30.08
CA GLU A 330 -17.25 -50.21 -30.33
C GLU A 330 -18.49 -50.09 -31.21
N GLU A 331 -19.34 -49.08 -30.99
CA GLU A 331 -20.51 -48.84 -31.84
C GLU A 331 -20.09 -48.46 -33.27
N LEU A 332 -19.06 -47.62 -33.44
CA LEU A 332 -18.48 -47.29 -34.75
C LEU A 332 -17.88 -48.53 -35.44
N ARG A 333 -17.17 -49.38 -34.67
CA ARG A 333 -16.59 -50.63 -35.16
C ARG A 333 -17.68 -51.63 -35.57
N ARG A 334 -18.78 -51.69 -34.81
CA ARG A 334 -19.96 -52.52 -35.12
C ARG A 334 -20.60 -52.03 -36.41
N GLN A 335 -20.89 -50.74 -36.54
CA GLN A 335 -21.48 -50.15 -37.73
C GLN A 335 -20.61 -50.32 -38.98
N TYR A 336 -19.28 -50.20 -38.84
CA TYR A 336 -18.36 -50.45 -39.94
C TYR A 336 -18.39 -51.92 -40.39
N ARG A 337 -18.41 -52.88 -39.44
CA ARG A 337 -18.56 -54.31 -39.76
C ARG A 337 -19.89 -54.63 -40.42
N THR A 338 -21.00 -54.03 -39.98
CA THR A 338 -22.31 -54.24 -40.61
C THR A 338 -22.32 -53.70 -42.04
N ARG A 339 -21.69 -52.54 -42.29
CA ARG A 339 -21.55 -51.98 -43.64
C ARG A 339 -20.62 -52.80 -44.53
N LEU A 340 -19.55 -53.37 -43.97
CA LEU A 340 -18.66 -54.29 -44.69
C LEU A 340 -19.34 -55.63 -45.01
N ALA A 341 -20.17 -56.15 -44.11
CA ALA A 341 -20.98 -57.34 -44.36
C ALA A 341 -22.07 -57.07 -45.41
N ALA A 342 -22.70 -55.88 -45.38
CA ALA A 342 -23.66 -55.45 -46.39
C ALA A 342 -23.00 -55.18 -47.76
N ALA A 343 -21.73 -54.76 -47.78
CA ALA A 343 -20.95 -54.56 -49.01
C ALA A 343 -20.21 -55.84 -49.47
N GLY A 344 -20.20 -56.90 -48.65
CA GLY A 344 -19.58 -58.20 -48.90
C GLY A 344 -20.51 -59.23 -49.54
N GLY A 345 -21.69 -58.83 -50.01
CA GLY A 345 -22.44 -59.59 -51.00
C GLY A 345 -21.81 -59.42 -52.38
N LEU A 346 -20.67 -60.06 -52.62
CA LEU A 346 -20.18 -60.26 -53.98
C LEU A 346 -20.89 -61.48 -54.60
N PRO A 347 -21.17 -61.41 -55.90
CA PRO A 347 -22.00 -62.36 -56.63
C PRO A 347 -21.30 -63.70 -56.81
N GLN A 348 -22.08 -64.77 -56.88
CA GLN A 348 -21.85 -65.81 -57.89
C GLN A 348 -22.65 -65.43 -59.13
#